data_AF-A0A939W780-F1
#
_entry.id   AF-A0A939W780-F1
#
_cell.length_a   1.000
_cell.length_b   1.000
_cell.length_c   1.000
_cell.angle_alpha   90.00
_cell.angle_beta   90.00
_cell.angle_gamma   90.00
#
_symmetry.space_group_name_H-M   'P 1'
#
loop_
_entity.id
_entity.type
_entity.pdbx_description
1 polymer ?
#
loop_
_entity_poly.entity_id
_entity_poly.type
_entity_poly.pdbx_seq_one_letter_code
_entity_poly.pdbx_strand_id
1 'polypeptide(L)'
;MAKERTRSEIEQLITLIRVCRWLFLRLAFVIFLVRAIGNFAEGDILTGVIDACIVVALAVVDLGVLGSRIRKLKKEYEASPSIHEQKNGQRAPSGSSGMQRYKVEWVWDSACEVYCKRNNKEPEELSEDENDEIYDLAGNDVALLLTWIVLHDFFVADTDLTKEYVNDLKNRKCTGIDFLNSVCDYKLGRNDFSEKIIGFIDDYFDHDGPHTCGNFAADYEAFITKDRKQELYTVPFSWEEYEGFAAYIDKAYGKFNE
;
A
#
# COMPACT_ATOMS: atom_id res chain seq x y z
N MET A 1 6.42 11.88 -12.71
CA MET A 1 7.86 12.19 -12.84
C MET A 1 8.57 12.48 -11.52
N ALA A 2 8.27 13.55 -10.77
CA ALA A 2 9.03 13.87 -9.55
C ALA A 2 8.85 12.80 -8.44
N LYS A 3 7.60 12.41 -8.14
CA LYS A 3 7.26 11.42 -7.10
C LYS A 3 7.79 10.00 -7.40
N GLU A 4 7.78 9.59 -8.66
CA GLU A 4 8.36 8.31 -9.14
C GLU A 4 9.88 8.28 -9.00
N ARG A 5 10.54 9.39 -9.33
CA ARG A 5 11.99 9.52 -9.17
C ARG A 5 12.36 9.39 -7.69
N THR A 6 11.61 10.04 -6.81
CA THR A 6 11.81 9.94 -5.35
C THR A 6 11.58 8.52 -4.83
N ARG A 7 10.54 7.79 -5.29
CA ARG A 7 10.29 6.40 -4.89
C ARG A 7 11.41 5.46 -5.33
N SER A 8 11.84 5.54 -6.59
CA SER A 8 12.95 4.74 -7.11
C SER A 8 14.25 5.02 -6.36
N GLU A 9 14.52 6.28 -6.02
CA GLU A 9 15.66 6.66 -5.20
C GLU A 9 15.58 6.07 -3.78
N ILE A 10 14.40 6.02 -3.15
CA ILE A 10 14.21 5.38 -1.84
C ILE A 10 14.52 3.87 -1.90
N GLU A 11 13.97 3.16 -2.88
CA GLU A 11 14.19 1.70 -3.05
C GLU A 11 15.67 1.35 -3.30
N GLN A 12 16.35 2.14 -4.13
CA GLN A 12 17.78 1.98 -4.37
C GLN A 12 18.61 2.21 -3.11
N LEU A 13 18.26 3.21 -2.29
CA LEU A 13 18.96 3.49 -1.03
C LEU A 13 18.71 2.40 0.02
N ILE A 14 17.49 1.88 0.13
CA ILE A 14 17.17 0.75 1.02
C ILE A 14 17.96 -0.50 0.60
N THR A 15 18.01 -0.79 -0.69
CA THR A 15 18.77 -1.92 -1.24
C THR A 15 20.26 -1.77 -0.96
N LEU A 16 20.81 -0.56 -1.14
CA LEU A 16 22.21 -0.26 -0.85
C LEU A 16 22.54 -0.47 0.64
N ILE A 17 21.66 -0.04 1.56
CA ILE A 17 21.83 -0.28 3.01
C ILE A 17 21.86 -1.78 3.31
N ARG A 18 20.96 -2.57 2.72
CA ARG A 18 20.93 -4.03 2.92
C ARG A 18 22.25 -4.68 2.45
N VAL A 19 22.76 -4.28 1.28
CA VAL A 19 24.04 -4.77 0.74
C VAL A 19 25.22 -4.35 1.62
N CYS A 20 25.29 -3.09 2.04
CA CYS A 20 26.35 -2.60 2.94
C CYS A 20 26.34 -3.32 4.28
N ARG A 21 25.16 -3.55 4.87
CA ARG A 21 25.02 -4.31 6.12
C ARG A 21 25.46 -5.76 5.97
N TRP A 22 25.16 -6.39 4.83
CA TRP A 22 25.59 -7.75 4.54
C TRP A 22 27.11 -7.88 4.33
N LEU A 23 27.71 -6.96 3.58
CA LEU A 23 29.16 -6.88 3.38
C LEU A 23 29.89 -6.63 4.70
N PHE A 24 29.35 -5.77 5.56
CA PHE A 24 29.88 -5.50 6.89
C PHE A 24 29.88 -6.75 7.78
N LEU A 25 28.78 -7.50 7.82
CA LEU A 25 28.71 -8.76 8.58
C LEU A 25 29.74 -9.78 8.09
N ARG A 26 29.97 -9.85 6.77
CA ARG A 26 31.03 -10.71 6.21
C ARG A 26 32.43 -10.25 6.58
N LEU A 27 32.70 -8.95 6.53
CA LEU A 27 34.01 -8.40 6.90
C LEU A 27 34.31 -8.63 8.39
N ALA A 28 33.32 -8.38 9.26
CA ALA A 28 33.43 -8.66 10.69
C ALA A 28 33.68 -10.15 10.97
N PHE A 29 33.01 -11.04 10.23
CA PHE A 29 33.22 -12.48 10.33
C PHE A 29 34.62 -12.92 9.86
N VAL A 30 35.14 -12.33 8.78
CA VAL A 30 36.52 -12.58 8.31
C VAL A 30 37.56 -12.11 9.33
N ILE A 31 37.37 -10.91 9.90
CA ILE A 31 38.25 -10.39 10.97
C ILE A 31 38.22 -11.33 12.18
N PHE A 32 37.03 -11.81 12.58
CA PHE A 32 36.88 -12.77 13.66
C PHE A 32 37.60 -14.09 13.37
N LEU A 33 37.48 -14.64 12.15
CA LEU A 33 38.18 -15.86 11.75
C LEU A 33 39.71 -15.71 11.73
N VAL A 34 40.22 -14.59 11.19
CA VAL A 34 41.66 -14.30 11.19
C VAL A 34 42.19 -14.22 12.63
N ARG A 35 41.40 -13.64 13.54
CA ARG A 35 41.74 -13.55 14.97
C ARG A 35 41.64 -14.90 15.70
N ALA A 36 40.76 -15.80 15.27
CA ALA A 36 40.62 -17.15 15.83
C ALA A 36 41.75 -18.09 15.39
N ILE A 37 42.40 -17.82 14.25
CA ILE A 37 43.41 -18.69 13.64
C ILE A 37 44.85 -18.19 13.93
N GLY A 38 45.07 -16.90 14.22
CA GLY A 38 46.40 -16.31 14.40
C GLY A 38 46.85 -16.11 15.86
N ASN A 39 48.02 -16.66 16.22
CA ASN A 39 48.77 -16.27 17.44
C ASN A 39 49.43 -14.89 17.23
N PHE A 40 48.72 -13.80 17.53
CA PHE A 40 49.25 -12.43 17.43
C PHE A 40 49.88 -11.94 18.74
N ALA A 41 51.00 -11.22 18.64
CA ALA A 41 51.70 -10.61 19.77
C ALA A 41 50.94 -9.36 20.29
N GLU A 42 51.10 -9.04 21.58
CA GLU A 42 50.30 -8.03 22.31
C GLU A 42 50.24 -6.62 21.66
N GLY A 43 51.21 -6.25 20.83
CA GLY A 43 51.23 -4.96 20.11
C GLY A 43 50.29 -4.87 18.90
N ASP A 44 49.99 -5.99 18.24
CA ASP A 44 49.14 -6.03 17.03
C ASP A 44 47.64 -6.00 17.36
N ILE A 45 47.31 -6.33 18.60
CA ILE A 45 45.93 -6.39 19.09
C ILE A 45 45.31 -4.99 19.19
N LEU A 46 46.08 -4.01 19.65
CA LEU A 46 45.61 -2.63 19.83
C LEU A 46 45.33 -1.96 18.49
N THR A 47 46.23 -2.14 17.52
CA THR A 47 46.09 -1.60 16.15
C THR A 47 44.87 -2.20 15.45
N GLY A 48 44.68 -3.53 15.56
CA GLY A 48 43.50 -4.19 15.00
C GLY A 48 42.17 -3.78 15.66
N VAL A 49 42.18 -3.43 16.94
CA VAL A 49 40.98 -2.89 17.62
C VAL A 49 40.69 -1.48 17.16
N ILE A 50 41.71 -0.64 16.99
CA ILE A 50 41.56 0.74 16.49
C ILE A 50 41.00 0.73 15.06
N ASP A 51 41.55 -0.10 14.17
CA ASP A 51 41.07 -0.21 12.79
C ASP A 51 39.63 -0.73 12.72
N ALA A 52 39.28 -1.72 13.55
CA ALA A 52 37.90 -2.20 13.67
C ALA A 52 36.95 -1.11 14.19
N CYS A 53 37.37 -0.33 15.20
CA CYS A 53 36.59 0.79 15.72
C CYS A 53 36.40 1.91 14.69
N ILE A 54 37.42 2.20 13.87
CA ILE A 54 37.33 3.20 12.79
C ILE A 54 36.36 2.73 11.72
N VAL A 55 36.43 1.46 11.30
CA VAL A 55 35.50 0.89 10.31
C VAL A 55 34.06 0.90 10.84
N VAL A 56 33.84 0.56 12.12
CA VAL A 56 32.53 0.64 12.77
C VAL A 56 32.04 2.09 12.84
N ALA A 57 32.89 3.03 13.23
CA ALA A 57 32.52 4.45 13.34
C ALA A 57 32.15 5.06 11.98
N LEU A 58 32.93 4.78 10.93
CA LEU A 58 32.63 5.23 9.56
C LEU A 58 31.32 4.62 9.04
N ALA A 59 31.09 3.32 9.29
CA ALA A 59 29.84 2.66 8.90
C ALA A 59 28.60 3.23 9.63
N VAL A 60 28.73 3.58 10.92
CA VAL A 60 27.63 4.19 11.70
C VAL A 60 27.33 5.61 11.20
N VAL A 61 28.35 6.39 10.85
CA VAL A 61 28.17 7.73 10.26
C VAL A 61 27.50 7.64 8.89
N ASP A 62 27.94 6.72 8.03
CA ASP A 62 27.34 6.53 6.70
C ASP A 62 25.87 6.07 6.78
N LEU A 63 25.55 5.13 7.68
CA LEU A 63 24.18 4.68 7.91
C LEU A 63 23.29 5.79 8.49
N GLY A 64 23.82 6.65 9.36
CA GLY A 64 23.09 7.80 9.92
C GLY A 64 22.76 8.87 8.88
N VAL A 65 23.69 9.14 7.96
CA VAL A 65 23.50 10.08 6.84
C VAL A 65 22.50 9.51 5.82
N LEU A 66 22.63 8.23 5.48
CA LEU A 66 21.70 7.53 4.59
C LEU A 66 20.28 7.47 5.17
N GLY A 67 20.15 7.11 6.45
CA GLY A 67 18.84 7.08 7.12
C GLY A 67 18.17 8.46 7.21
N SER A 68 18.95 9.52 7.44
CA SER A 68 18.43 10.89 7.44
C SER A 68 17.99 11.34 6.04
N ARG A 69 18.70 10.93 5.00
CA ARG A 69 18.32 11.18 3.60
C ARG A 69 17.05 10.42 3.21
N ILE A 70 16.90 9.16 3.63
CA ILE A 70 15.67 8.39 3.42
C ILE A 70 14.48 9.05 4.12
N ARG A 71 14.62 9.44 5.39
CA ARG A 71 13.54 10.15 6.11
C ARG A 71 13.13 11.44 5.41
N LYS A 72 14.10 12.21 4.91
CA LYS A 72 13.83 13.43 4.14
C LYS A 72 13.08 13.12 2.84
N LEU A 73 13.51 12.11 2.10
CA LEU A 73 12.85 11.70 0.84
C LEU A 73 11.45 11.11 1.08
N LYS A 74 11.23 10.35 2.16
CA LYS A 74 9.91 9.84 2.57
C LYS A 74 8.96 11.01 2.86
N LYS A 75 9.44 12.00 3.62
CA LYS A 75 8.69 13.23 3.91
C LYS A 75 8.40 14.08 2.67
N GLU A 76 9.33 14.17 1.72
CA GLU A 76 9.12 14.85 0.44
C GLU A 76 8.16 14.08 -0.49
N TYR A 77 8.17 12.75 -0.43
CA TYR A 77 7.24 11.88 -1.14
C TYR A 77 5.80 12.02 -0.59
N GLU A 78 5.65 12.03 0.73
CA GLU A 78 4.39 12.26 1.45
C GLU A 78 3.84 13.67 1.21
N ALA A 79 4.71 14.69 1.18
CA ALA A 79 4.31 16.07 0.90
C ALA A 79 4.04 16.37 -0.60
N SER A 80 4.38 15.43 -1.50
CA SER A 80 4.15 15.59 -2.93
C SER A 80 2.69 15.24 -3.28
N PRO A 81 1.95 16.15 -3.96
CA PRO A 81 0.56 15.91 -4.33
C PRO A 81 0.41 14.57 -5.04
N SER A 82 -0.57 13.77 -4.64
CA SER A 82 -0.82 12.50 -5.31
C SER A 82 -1.25 12.74 -6.76
N ILE A 83 -1.06 11.73 -7.63
CA ILE A 83 -1.53 11.77 -9.02
C ILE A 83 -3.03 12.12 -9.05
N HIS A 84 -3.79 11.64 -8.07
CA HIS A 84 -5.22 11.92 -7.88
C HIS A 84 -5.51 13.38 -7.46
N GLU A 85 -4.65 14.04 -6.67
CA GLU A 85 -4.79 15.47 -6.33
C GLU A 85 -4.47 16.39 -7.51
N GLN A 86 -3.51 16.01 -8.35
CA GLN A 86 -3.19 16.76 -9.58
C GLN A 86 -4.33 16.68 -10.62
N LYS A 87 -5.07 15.57 -10.66
CA LYS A 87 -6.23 15.37 -11.53
C LYS A 87 -7.49 16.14 -11.09
N ASN A 88 -7.62 16.49 -9.82
CA ASN A 88 -8.89 16.96 -9.23
C ASN A 88 -9.06 18.49 -9.10
N GLY A 89 -8.32 19.27 -9.89
CA GLY A 89 -8.47 20.73 -9.98
C GLY A 89 -9.79 21.22 -10.60
N GLN A 90 -10.67 20.32 -11.05
CA GLN A 90 -12.00 20.66 -11.56
C GLN A 90 -13.06 19.97 -10.70
N ARG A 91 -13.80 20.78 -9.94
CA ARG A 91 -15.04 20.34 -9.26
C ARG A 91 -15.98 19.76 -10.32
N ALA A 92 -16.50 18.56 -10.07
CA ALA A 92 -17.64 18.03 -10.82
C ALA A 92 -18.80 19.05 -10.77
N PRO A 93 -19.54 19.24 -11.88
CA PRO A 93 -20.68 20.14 -11.91
C PRO A 93 -21.70 19.72 -10.84
N SER A 94 -22.17 20.68 -10.05
CA SER A 94 -23.19 20.47 -9.03
C SER A 94 -24.46 19.91 -9.68
N GLY A 95 -24.76 18.63 -9.45
CA GLY A 95 -25.96 17.97 -9.97
C GLY A 95 -25.81 16.50 -10.36
N SER A 96 -24.61 15.89 -10.30
CA SER A 96 -24.46 14.45 -10.52
C SER A 96 -24.86 13.65 -9.27
N SER A 97 -25.94 12.86 -9.37
CA SER A 97 -26.20 11.75 -8.46
C SER A 97 -25.16 10.64 -8.69
N GLY A 98 -24.79 9.89 -7.63
CA GLY A 98 -23.86 8.74 -7.72
C GLY A 98 -22.47 8.97 -7.11
N MET A 99 -21.64 7.93 -7.16
CA MET A 99 -20.32 7.88 -6.51
C MET A 99 -19.36 8.92 -7.13
N GLN A 100 -19.03 9.96 -6.35
CA GLN A 100 -18.07 10.98 -6.76
C GLN A 100 -16.64 10.60 -6.41
N ARG A 101 -16.45 10.17 -5.15
CA ARG A 101 -15.17 9.78 -4.57
C ARG A 101 -15.39 8.77 -3.47
N TYR A 102 -14.42 7.88 -3.28
CA TYR A 102 -14.25 7.04 -2.12
C TYR A 102 -12.88 7.31 -1.52
N LYS A 103 -12.80 7.36 -0.19
CA LYS A 103 -11.55 7.47 0.53
C LYS A 103 -11.54 6.43 1.64
N VAL A 104 -10.48 5.64 1.71
CA VAL A 104 -10.28 4.67 2.80
C VAL A 104 -10.26 5.36 4.16
N GLU A 105 -9.76 6.59 4.23
CA GLU A 105 -9.80 7.46 5.42
C GLU A 105 -11.21 7.58 6.05
N TRP A 106 -12.28 7.50 5.25
CA TRP A 106 -13.66 7.56 5.78
C TRP A 106 -14.08 6.31 6.54
N VAL A 107 -13.40 5.19 6.32
CA VAL A 107 -13.70 3.88 6.92
C VAL A 107 -12.63 3.48 7.93
N TRP A 108 -11.50 4.18 7.96
CA TRP A 108 -10.34 3.88 8.80
C TRP A 108 -10.70 3.78 10.29
N ASP A 109 -11.51 4.71 10.84
CA ASP A 109 -11.89 4.68 12.26
C ASP A 109 -12.59 3.37 12.64
N SER A 110 -13.46 2.87 11.77
CA SER A 110 -14.18 1.59 12.00
C SER A 110 -13.25 0.38 11.93
N ALA A 111 -12.31 0.37 10.99
CA ALA A 111 -11.31 -0.69 10.90
C ALA A 111 -10.34 -0.65 12.09
N CYS A 112 -9.94 0.55 12.52
CA CYS A 112 -9.07 0.77 13.68
C CYS A 112 -9.71 0.25 14.96
N GLU A 113 -10.99 0.54 15.21
CA GLU A 113 -11.72 0.03 16.37
C GLU A 113 -11.69 -1.51 16.43
N VAL A 114 -11.98 -2.17 15.31
CA VAL A 114 -11.96 -3.64 15.21
C VAL A 114 -10.54 -4.18 15.44
N TYR A 115 -9.52 -3.57 14.82
CA TYR A 115 -8.13 -3.98 14.96
C TYR A 115 -7.64 -3.85 16.42
N CYS A 116 -7.84 -2.68 17.02
CA CYS A 116 -7.46 -2.37 18.39
C CYS A 116 -8.11 -3.34 19.38
N LYS A 117 -9.41 -3.61 19.21
CA LYS A 117 -10.14 -4.58 20.04
C LYS A 117 -9.58 -6.00 19.94
N ARG A 118 -9.21 -6.45 18.74
CA ARG A 118 -8.65 -7.80 18.52
C ARG A 118 -7.24 -7.95 19.09
N ASN A 119 -6.46 -6.87 19.07
CA ASN A 119 -5.07 -6.86 19.51
C ASN A 119 -4.89 -6.35 20.95
N ASN A 120 -5.98 -5.97 21.63
CA ASN A 120 -5.98 -5.38 22.97
C ASN A 120 -5.03 -4.18 23.06
N LYS A 121 -5.24 -3.21 22.17
CA LYS A 121 -4.48 -1.96 22.05
C LYS A 121 -5.41 -0.75 22.04
N GLU A 122 -4.86 0.39 22.40
CA GLU A 122 -5.48 1.70 22.14
C GLU A 122 -4.94 2.31 20.82
N PRO A 123 -5.72 3.16 20.12
CA PRO A 123 -5.29 3.77 18.85
C PRO A 123 -3.95 4.53 18.94
N GLU A 124 -3.64 5.14 20.08
CA GLU A 124 -2.40 5.87 20.31
C GLU A 124 -1.15 4.97 20.44
N GLU A 125 -1.35 3.65 20.61
CA GLU A 125 -0.29 2.66 20.75
C GLU A 125 0.09 1.99 19.42
N LEU A 126 -0.61 2.34 18.34
CA LEU A 126 -0.38 1.78 17.00
C LEU A 126 0.96 2.27 16.43
N SER A 127 1.74 1.33 15.91
CA SER A 127 2.92 1.65 15.11
C SER A 127 2.53 2.09 13.69
N GLU A 128 3.49 2.67 12.94
CA GLU A 128 3.28 3.01 11.52
C GLU A 128 2.86 1.78 10.70
N ASP A 129 3.51 0.63 10.91
CA ASP A 129 3.22 -0.61 10.17
C ASP A 129 1.79 -1.13 10.46
N GLU A 130 1.32 -1.01 11.70
CA GLU A 130 -0.04 -1.42 12.09
C GLU A 130 -1.09 -0.45 11.53
N ASN A 131 -0.76 0.84 11.50
CA ASN A 131 -1.62 1.83 10.86
C ASN A 131 -1.76 1.53 9.35
N ASP A 132 -0.67 1.17 8.66
CA ASP A 132 -0.69 0.77 7.26
C ASP A 132 -1.55 -0.51 7.07
N GLU A 133 -1.46 -1.49 7.96
CA GLU A 133 -2.33 -2.68 7.96
C GLU A 133 -3.81 -2.31 8.11
N ILE A 134 -4.14 -1.36 8.98
CA ILE A 134 -5.52 -0.88 9.15
C ILE A 134 -6.02 -0.17 7.88
N TYR A 135 -5.18 0.60 7.20
CA TYR A 135 -5.52 1.17 5.89
C TYR A 135 -5.82 0.07 4.86
N ASP A 136 -5.02 -0.99 4.84
CA ASP A 136 -5.25 -2.12 3.94
C ASP A 136 -6.56 -2.85 4.25
N LEU A 137 -6.88 -3.06 5.53
CA LEU A 137 -8.14 -3.67 5.97
C LEU A 137 -9.35 -2.78 5.67
N ALA A 138 -9.23 -1.48 5.90
CA ALA A 138 -10.28 -0.50 5.61
C ALA A 138 -10.53 -0.33 4.11
N GLY A 139 -9.50 -0.51 3.28
CA GLY A 139 -9.59 -0.41 1.83
C GLY A 139 -9.90 -1.72 1.11
N ASN A 140 -10.02 -2.84 1.83
CA ASN A 140 -10.14 -4.15 1.21
C ASN A 140 -11.39 -4.29 0.33
N ASP A 141 -12.54 -3.77 0.77
CA ASP A 141 -13.79 -3.82 0.02
C ASP A 141 -13.64 -3.17 -1.37
N VAL A 142 -13.12 -1.94 -1.40
CA VAL A 142 -12.95 -1.20 -2.64
C VAL A 142 -11.79 -1.74 -3.47
N ALA A 143 -10.77 -2.34 -2.84
CA ALA A 143 -9.68 -3.02 -3.54
C ALA A 143 -10.17 -4.25 -4.33
N LEU A 144 -11.11 -5.01 -3.79
CA LEU A 144 -11.74 -6.14 -4.50
C LEU A 144 -12.55 -5.64 -5.72
N LEU A 145 -13.34 -4.58 -5.53
CA LEU A 145 -14.05 -3.94 -6.64
C LEU A 145 -13.10 -3.38 -7.71
N LEU A 146 -12.06 -2.66 -7.28
CA LEU A 146 -11.06 -2.10 -8.18
C LEU A 146 -10.37 -3.18 -9.00
N THR A 147 -10.08 -4.33 -8.38
CA THR A 147 -9.53 -5.49 -9.08
C THR A 147 -10.46 -5.95 -10.18
N TRP A 148 -11.76 -6.09 -9.89
CA TRP A 148 -12.76 -6.44 -10.90
C TRP A 148 -12.80 -5.43 -12.06
N ILE A 149 -12.82 -4.14 -11.74
CA ILE A 149 -12.81 -3.05 -12.73
C ILE A 149 -11.58 -3.13 -13.65
N VAL A 150 -10.40 -3.38 -13.10
CA VAL A 150 -9.15 -3.50 -13.88
C VAL A 150 -9.14 -4.76 -14.75
N LEU A 151 -9.57 -5.90 -14.22
CA LEU A 151 -9.61 -7.16 -14.98
C LEU A 151 -10.61 -7.10 -16.14
N HIS A 152 -11.65 -6.28 -16.03
CA HIS A 152 -12.68 -6.08 -17.06
C HIS A 152 -12.44 -4.87 -17.98
N ASP A 153 -11.22 -4.30 -17.97
CA ASP A 153 -10.83 -3.19 -18.85
C ASP A 153 -11.65 -1.90 -18.65
N PHE A 154 -12.17 -1.68 -17.45
CA PHE A 154 -12.95 -0.50 -17.11
C PHE A 154 -12.16 0.60 -16.39
N PHE A 155 -10.91 0.34 -15.99
CA PHE A 155 -10.03 1.34 -15.37
C PHE A 155 -9.34 2.24 -16.41
N VAL A 156 -9.26 3.55 -16.14
CA VAL A 156 -8.59 4.51 -17.02
C VAL A 156 -7.11 4.63 -16.66
N ALA A 157 -6.25 3.93 -17.41
CA ALA A 157 -4.80 4.02 -17.29
C ALA A 157 -4.22 5.11 -18.22
N ASP A 158 -3.98 6.31 -17.66
CA ASP A 158 -3.58 7.50 -18.41
C ASP A 158 -2.07 7.77 -18.41
N THR A 159 -1.29 7.02 -17.63
CA THR A 159 0.17 7.12 -17.57
C THR A 159 0.83 5.76 -17.81
N ASP A 160 2.08 5.74 -18.26
CA ASP A 160 2.80 4.47 -18.47
C ASP A 160 2.97 3.67 -17.18
N LEU A 161 3.13 4.35 -16.03
CA LEU A 161 3.13 3.71 -14.71
C LEU A 161 1.78 3.03 -14.42
N THR A 162 0.66 3.73 -14.62
CA THR A 162 -0.68 3.14 -14.40
C THR A 162 -0.91 1.92 -15.30
N LYS A 163 -0.40 1.94 -16.54
CA LYS A 163 -0.48 0.80 -17.47
C LYS A 163 0.35 -0.39 -16.99
N GLU A 164 1.55 -0.14 -16.44
CA GLU A 164 2.39 -1.18 -15.85
C GLU A 164 1.67 -1.85 -14.67
N TYR A 165 1.11 -1.06 -13.76
CA TYR A 165 0.34 -1.57 -12.63
C TYR A 165 -0.92 -2.34 -13.06
N VAL A 166 -1.62 -1.88 -14.11
CA VAL A 166 -2.76 -2.62 -14.68
C VAL A 166 -2.31 -3.97 -15.20
N ASN A 167 -1.18 -4.02 -15.91
CA ASN A 167 -0.64 -5.27 -16.42
C ASN A 167 -0.18 -6.19 -15.29
N ASP A 168 0.47 -5.66 -14.24
CA ASP A 168 0.90 -6.46 -13.10
C ASP A 168 -0.29 -7.02 -12.32
N LEU A 169 -1.35 -6.25 -12.13
CA LEU A 169 -2.58 -6.72 -11.49
C LEU A 169 -3.26 -7.81 -12.33
N LYS A 170 -3.37 -7.62 -13.65
CA LYS A 170 -3.88 -8.64 -14.59
C LYS A 170 -3.07 -9.94 -14.57
N ASN A 171 -1.76 -9.85 -14.35
CA ASN A 171 -0.86 -11.00 -14.24
C ASN A 171 -0.70 -11.50 -12.80
N ARG A 172 -1.49 -11.00 -11.85
CA ARG A 172 -1.44 -11.34 -10.42
C ARG A 172 -0.06 -11.14 -9.76
N LYS A 173 0.72 -10.20 -10.25
CA LYS A 173 2.04 -9.82 -9.69
C LYS A 173 1.95 -8.82 -8.55
N CYS A 174 0.85 -8.08 -8.49
CA CYS A 174 0.45 -7.26 -7.36
C CYS A 174 -1.02 -7.55 -7.02
N THR A 175 -1.47 -7.11 -5.86
CA THR A 175 -2.85 -7.26 -5.39
C THR A 175 -3.69 -6.01 -5.68
N GLY A 176 -5.01 -6.12 -5.51
CA GLY A 176 -5.90 -4.96 -5.57
C GLY A 176 -5.53 -3.89 -4.55
N ILE A 177 -5.08 -4.30 -3.35
CA ILE A 177 -4.69 -3.36 -2.30
C ILE A 177 -3.37 -2.67 -2.63
N ASP A 178 -2.39 -3.40 -3.19
CA ASP A 178 -1.14 -2.80 -3.68
C ASP A 178 -1.41 -1.73 -4.75
N PHE A 179 -2.36 -2.02 -5.66
CA PHE A 179 -2.79 -1.09 -6.70
C PHE A 179 -3.48 0.13 -6.09
N LEU A 180 -4.45 -0.08 -5.20
CA LEU A 180 -5.20 0.99 -4.54
C LEU A 180 -4.26 1.95 -3.78
N ASN A 181 -3.26 1.42 -3.07
CA ASN A 181 -2.25 2.22 -2.39
C ASN A 181 -1.34 2.93 -3.42
N SER A 182 -0.67 2.17 -4.29
CA SER A 182 0.41 2.69 -5.14
C SER A 182 -0.06 3.64 -6.24
N VAL A 183 -1.26 3.41 -6.80
CA VAL A 183 -1.78 4.14 -7.96
C VAL A 183 -2.82 5.18 -7.53
N CYS A 184 -3.71 4.78 -6.62
CA CYS A 184 -4.87 5.57 -6.23
C CYS A 184 -4.67 6.33 -4.91
N ASP A 185 -3.58 6.10 -4.16
CA ASP A 185 -3.32 6.76 -2.86
C ASP A 185 -4.51 6.56 -1.89
N TYR A 186 -5.07 5.35 -1.90
CA TYR A 186 -6.29 4.96 -1.18
C TYR A 186 -7.52 5.83 -1.45
N LYS A 187 -7.56 6.49 -2.61
CA LYS A 187 -8.63 7.39 -3.05
C LYS A 187 -9.06 6.99 -4.45
N LEU A 188 -10.34 6.62 -4.60
CA LEU A 188 -10.93 6.35 -5.90
C LEU A 188 -11.87 7.47 -6.28
N GLY A 189 -11.69 7.99 -7.48
CA GLY A 189 -12.55 9.02 -8.05
C GLY A 189 -13.25 8.52 -9.30
N ARG A 190 -14.36 9.17 -9.65
CA ARG A 190 -15.09 8.90 -10.89
C ARG A 190 -14.20 8.87 -12.15
N ASN A 191 -13.18 9.73 -12.19
CA ASN A 191 -12.26 9.86 -13.32
C ASN A 191 -11.31 8.67 -13.48
N ASP A 192 -11.25 7.76 -12.50
CA ASP A 192 -10.47 6.52 -12.60
C ASP A 192 -11.22 5.44 -13.39
N PHE A 193 -12.51 5.66 -13.70
CA PHE A 193 -13.37 4.73 -14.41
C PHE A 193 -13.68 5.18 -15.83
N SER A 194 -13.76 4.21 -16.75
CA SER A 194 -14.20 4.46 -18.12
C SER A 194 -15.70 4.79 -18.14
N GLU A 195 -16.13 5.60 -19.11
CA GLU A 195 -17.54 6.00 -19.26
C GLU A 195 -18.51 4.80 -19.35
N LYS A 196 -18.02 3.65 -19.81
CA LYS A 196 -18.81 2.42 -19.98
C LYS A 196 -19.32 1.83 -18.67
N ILE A 197 -18.58 1.98 -17.57
CA ILE A 197 -18.92 1.37 -16.27
C ILE A 197 -19.56 2.36 -15.31
N ILE A 198 -19.48 3.67 -15.59
CA ILE A 198 -19.91 4.73 -14.70
C ILE A 198 -21.37 4.56 -14.25
N GLY A 199 -22.28 4.22 -15.16
CA GLY A 199 -23.69 4.03 -14.82
C GLY A 199 -23.91 2.90 -13.81
N PHE A 200 -23.17 1.80 -13.96
CA PHE A 200 -23.19 0.69 -13.00
C PHE A 200 -22.59 1.09 -11.66
N ILE A 201 -21.45 1.80 -11.64
CA ILE A 201 -20.83 2.25 -10.39
C ILE A 201 -21.78 3.19 -9.63
N ASP A 202 -22.45 4.10 -10.33
CA ASP A 202 -23.42 5.00 -9.72
C ASP A 202 -24.58 4.20 -9.11
N ASP A 203 -25.19 3.26 -9.82
CA ASP A 203 -26.28 2.42 -9.33
C ASP A 203 -25.86 1.49 -8.18
N TYR A 204 -24.66 0.91 -8.26
CA TYR A 204 -24.18 -0.07 -7.28
C TYR A 204 -23.80 0.58 -5.94
N PHE A 205 -23.33 1.82 -5.98
CA PHE A 205 -23.08 2.64 -4.80
C PHE A 205 -24.29 3.48 -4.36
N ASP A 206 -25.35 3.57 -5.16
CA ASP A 206 -26.50 4.42 -4.84
C ASP A 206 -27.21 3.96 -3.56
N HIS A 207 -27.63 4.90 -2.71
CA HIS A 207 -28.82 4.95 -1.84
C HIS A 207 -28.71 6.20 -0.93
N ASP A 208 -29.66 7.14 -1.02
CA ASP A 208 -30.04 8.25 -0.10
C ASP A 208 -28.99 8.94 0.83
N GLY A 209 -27.71 8.99 0.48
CA GLY A 209 -26.70 9.68 1.29
C GLY A 209 -25.33 9.86 0.64
N PRO A 210 -24.58 10.93 0.97
CA PRO A 210 -23.26 11.20 0.38
C PRO A 210 -22.12 10.26 0.82
N HIS A 211 -22.41 9.26 1.67
CA HIS A 211 -21.43 8.34 2.26
C HIS A 211 -21.94 6.90 2.43
N THR A 212 -23.08 6.56 1.82
CA THR A 212 -23.71 5.24 1.94
C THR A 212 -23.40 4.44 0.68
N CYS A 213 -22.73 3.30 0.85
CA CYS A 213 -22.31 2.43 -0.25
C CYS A 213 -23.40 1.43 -0.68
N GLY A 214 -24.67 1.82 -0.60
CA GLY A 214 -25.81 1.13 -1.23
C GLY A 214 -25.78 -0.40 -1.25
N ASN A 215 -26.00 -0.94 -2.45
CA ASN A 215 -25.94 -2.37 -2.75
C ASN A 215 -24.53 -2.95 -2.58
N PHE A 216 -23.49 -2.17 -2.89
CA PHE A 216 -22.09 -2.60 -2.77
C PHE A 216 -21.70 -2.99 -1.34
N ALA A 217 -22.00 -2.14 -0.35
CA ALA A 217 -21.74 -2.41 1.06
C ALA A 217 -22.55 -3.62 1.55
N ALA A 218 -23.81 -3.74 1.13
CA ALA A 218 -24.67 -4.87 1.50
C ALA A 218 -24.14 -6.19 0.94
N ASP A 219 -23.66 -6.20 -0.31
CA ASP A 219 -23.07 -7.38 -0.94
C ASP A 219 -21.73 -7.73 -0.29
N TYR A 220 -20.87 -6.75 0.01
CA TYR A 220 -19.61 -6.99 0.72
C TYR A 220 -19.85 -7.52 2.15
N GLU A 221 -20.78 -6.92 2.89
CA GLU A 221 -21.16 -7.39 4.22
C GLU A 221 -21.70 -8.82 4.17
N ALA A 222 -22.57 -9.13 3.19
CA ALA A 222 -23.09 -10.48 3.02
C ALA A 222 -21.97 -11.47 2.70
N PHE A 223 -21.04 -11.13 1.81
CA PHE A 223 -19.90 -11.96 1.47
C PHE A 223 -19.02 -12.26 2.71
N ILE A 224 -18.65 -11.25 3.47
CA ILE A 224 -17.79 -11.43 4.65
C ILE A 224 -18.51 -12.17 5.78
N THR A 225 -19.73 -11.76 6.12
CA THR A 225 -20.43 -12.28 7.32
C THR A 225 -21.12 -13.62 7.08
N LYS A 226 -21.68 -13.85 5.88
CA LYS A 226 -22.45 -15.07 5.59
C LYS A 226 -21.59 -16.14 4.94
N ASP A 227 -20.81 -15.78 3.94
CA ASP A 227 -20.04 -16.75 3.16
C ASP A 227 -18.71 -17.06 3.85
N ARG A 228 -17.97 -16.03 4.28
CA ARG A 228 -16.70 -16.22 5.01
C ARG A 228 -16.86 -16.45 6.49
N LYS A 229 -18.01 -16.07 7.08
CA LYS A 229 -18.27 -16.14 8.52
C LYS A 229 -17.21 -15.41 9.34
N GLN A 230 -16.76 -14.27 8.80
CA GLN A 230 -15.78 -13.38 9.43
C GLN A 230 -16.43 -12.06 9.83
N GLU A 231 -15.73 -11.29 10.65
CA GLU A 231 -16.10 -9.91 10.99
C GLU A 231 -15.57 -8.94 9.92
N LEU A 232 -16.30 -7.85 9.66
CA LEU A 232 -15.83 -6.79 8.78
C LEU A 232 -14.49 -6.23 9.26
N TYR A 233 -13.67 -5.75 8.31
CA TYR A 233 -12.33 -5.19 8.58
C TYR A 233 -11.32 -6.17 9.20
N THR A 234 -11.54 -7.48 9.08
CA THR A 234 -10.61 -8.49 9.61
C THR A 234 -10.03 -9.41 8.54
N VAL A 235 -10.52 -9.29 7.31
CA VAL A 235 -10.12 -10.12 6.18
C VAL A 235 -9.21 -9.30 5.27
N PRO A 236 -7.92 -9.64 5.15
CA PRO A 236 -7.04 -8.98 4.21
C PRO A 236 -7.33 -9.41 2.78
N PHE A 237 -6.84 -8.64 1.80
CA PHE A 237 -6.96 -8.99 0.40
C PHE A 237 -6.30 -10.34 0.11
N SER A 238 -7.00 -11.19 -0.63
CA SER A 238 -6.40 -12.34 -1.31
C SER A 238 -7.09 -12.58 -2.65
N TRP A 239 -6.42 -13.29 -3.56
CA TRP A 239 -7.04 -13.67 -4.83
C TRP A 239 -8.24 -14.62 -4.65
N GLU A 240 -8.27 -15.42 -3.58
CA GLU A 240 -9.43 -16.25 -3.22
C GLU A 240 -10.62 -15.39 -2.78
N GLU A 241 -10.35 -14.33 -2.01
CA GLU A 241 -11.40 -13.38 -1.61
C GLU A 241 -11.92 -12.60 -2.81
N TYR A 242 -11.02 -12.19 -3.71
CA TYR A 242 -11.42 -11.57 -4.98
C TYR A 242 -12.30 -12.49 -5.80
N GLU A 243 -11.90 -13.73 -6.04
CA GLU A 243 -12.70 -14.68 -6.85
C GLU A 243 -14.08 -14.94 -6.23
N GLY A 244 -14.16 -14.99 -4.89
CA GLY A 244 -15.43 -15.12 -4.19
C GLY A 244 -16.33 -13.89 -4.33
N PHE A 245 -15.78 -12.70 -4.09
CA PHE A 245 -16.57 -11.46 -4.15
C PHE A 245 -16.89 -11.01 -5.59
N ALA A 246 -16.05 -11.36 -6.56
CA ALA A 246 -16.29 -11.08 -7.98
C ALA A 246 -17.64 -11.64 -8.45
N ALA A 247 -18.08 -12.79 -7.90
CA ALA A 247 -19.39 -13.37 -8.22
C ALA A 247 -20.58 -12.48 -7.81
N TYR A 248 -20.44 -11.70 -6.73
CA TYR A 248 -21.44 -10.70 -6.33
C TYR A 248 -21.48 -9.55 -7.33
N ILE A 249 -20.29 -9.03 -7.69
CA ILE A 249 -20.16 -7.93 -8.65
C ILE A 249 -20.69 -8.35 -10.02
N ASP A 250 -20.34 -9.54 -10.51
CA ASP A 250 -20.83 -10.09 -11.79
C ASP A 250 -22.36 -10.20 -11.81
N LYS A 251 -22.95 -10.63 -10.69
CA LYS A 251 -24.42 -10.71 -10.56
C LYS A 251 -25.07 -9.33 -10.55
N ALA A 252 -24.50 -8.36 -9.83
CA ALA A 252 -24.99 -6.99 -9.81
C ALA A 252 -24.87 -6.34 -11.19
N TYR A 253 -23.71 -6.48 -11.84
CA TYR A 253 -23.45 -5.96 -13.18
C TYR A 253 -24.31 -6.62 -14.24
N GLY A 254 -24.59 -7.92 -14.12
CA GLY A 254 -25.52 -8.64 -14.98
C GLY A 254 -26.92 -8.02 -14.94
N LYS A 255 -27.48 -7.84 -13.74
CA LYS A 255 -28.79 -7.21 -13.53
C LYS A 255 -28.87 -5.78 -14.05
N PHE A 256 -27.80 -5.01 -13.93
CA PHE A 256 -27.74 -3.64 -14.43
C PHE A 256 -27.88 -3.57 -15.96
N ASN A 257 -27.46 -4.61 -16.68
CA ASN A 257 -27.50 -4.68 -18.14
C ASN A 257 -28.73 -5.41 -18.70
N GLU A 258 -29.65 -5.87 -17.85
CA GLU A 258 -30.94 -6.48 -18.23
C GLU A 258 -32.00 -5.42 -18.56
#